data_AF-A0A091BUV8-F1
#
_entry.id   AF-A0A091BUV8-F1
#
_cell.length_a   1.000
_cell.length_b   1.000
_cell.length_c   1.000
_cell.angle_alpha   90.00
_cell.angle_beta   90.00
_cell.angle_gamma   90.00
#
_symmetry.space_group_name_H-M   'P 1'
#
loop_
_entity.id
_entity.type
_entity.pdbx_description
1 polymer ?
#
loop_
_entity_poly.entity_id
_entity_poly.type
_entity_poly.pdbx_seq_one_letter_code
_entity_poly.pdbx_strand_id
1 'polypeptide(L)' 'MNKSERNEITASPLKASEEELKDLPEALILTAEADVLRDEGEAYARKLREAGVAVT' A
#
# COMPACT_ATOMS: atom_id res chain seq x y z
N MET A 1 2.70 -8.09 19.51
CA MET A 1 2.32 -6.89 18.74
C MET A 1 1.16 -6.22 19.45
N ASN A 2 1.38 -5.00 19.93
CA ASN A 2 0.34 -4.19 20.56
C ASN A 2 -0.67 -3.74 19.50
N LYS A 3 -1.94 -3.57 19.90
CA LYS A 3 -3.02 -3.24 18.96
C LYS A 3 -2.79 -1.91 18.23
N SER A 4 -2.13 -0.96 18.89
CA SER A 4 -1.80 0.35 18.33
C SER A 4 -0.82 0.28 17.17
N GLU A 5 0.13 -0.66 17.19
CA GLU A 5 1.15 -0.82 16.13
C GLU A 5 0.51 -1.17 14.78
N ARG A 6 -0.68 -1.78 14.78
CA ARG A 6 -1.41 -2.09 13.54
C ARG A 6 -1.87 -0.84 12.79
N ASN A 7 -1.86 0.33 13.42
CA ASN A 7 -2.21 1.59 12.77
C ASN A 7 -1.00 2.32 12.20
N GLU A 8 0.22 1.89 12.53
CA GLU A 8 1.44 2.48 12.00
C GLU A 8 1.57 2.18 10.51
N ILE A 9 1.92 3.20 9.73
CA ILE A 9 2.02 3.10 8.27
C ILE A 9 3.12 2.11 7.83
N THR A 10 4.16 1.96 8.64
CA THR A 10 5.26 1.01 8.39
C THR A 10 4.86 -0.44 8.66
N ALA A 11 3.79 -0.67 9.43
CA ALA A 11 3.21 -1.99 9.67
C ALA A 11 1.98 -2.26 8.79
N SER A 12 1.26 -1.22 8.38
CA SER A 12 0.04 -1.30 7.56
C SER A 12 0.04 -0.17 6.52
N PRO A 13 0.80 -0.32 5.41
CA PRO A 13 1.05 0.74 4.42
C PRO A 13 -0.21 1.35 3.80
N LEU A 14 -1.30 0.59 3.73
CA LEU A 14 -2.59 1.07 3.24
C LEU A 14 -3.15 2.24 4.07
N LYS A 15 -2.65 2.46 5.29
CA LYS A 15 -3.04 3.57 6.18
C LYS A 15 -2.29 4.88 5.90
N ALA A 16 -1.17 4.85 5.17
CA ALA A 16 -0.43 6.07 4.81
C ALA A 16 -1.28 6.99 3.95
N SER A 17 -1.31 8.30 4.20
CA SER A 17 -1.93 9.28 3.33
C SER A 17 -1.23 9.35 1.96
N GLU A 18 -1.89 9.91 0.94
CA GLU A 18 -1.27 10.11 -0.38
C GLU A 18 0.00 10.97 -0.29
N GLU A 19 0.01 12.01 0.54
CA GLU A 19 1.18 12.86 0.78
C GLU A 19 2.37 12.08 1.35
N GLU A 20 2.12 11.13 2.26
CA GLU A 20 3.16 10.26 2.83
C GLU A 20 3.70 9.23 1.83
N LEU A 21 2.97 8.99 0.74
CA LEU A 21 3.35 8.05 -0.32
C LEU A 21 4.01 8.73 -1.53
N LYS A 22 4.07 10.06 -1.57
CA LYS A 22 4.74 10.81 -2.64
C LYS A 22 6.23 10.51 -2.68
N ASP A 23 6.81 10.68 -3.88
CA ASP A 23 8.24 10.54 -4.15
C ASP A 23 8.86 9.18 -3.79
N LEU A 24 8.02 8.17 -3.53
CA LEU A 24 8.48 6.79 -3.44
C LEU A 24 8.97 6.31 -4.81
N PRO A 25 9.95 5.38 -4.83
CA PRO A 25 10.43 4.79 -6.08
C PRO A 25 9.32 4.01 -6.78
N GLU A 26 9.52 3.77 -8.08
CA GLU A 26 8.66 2.88 -8.86
C GLU A 26 8.49 1.52 -8.16
N ALA A 27 7.25 1.00 -8.19
CA ALA A 27 6.88 -0.24 -7.53
C ALA A 27 6.27 -1.26 -8.49
N LEU A 28 6.51 -2.54 -8.19
CA LEU A 28 5.82 -3.67 -8.79
C LEU A 28 4.94 -4.32 -7.70
N ILE A 29 3.63 -4.40 -7.93
CA ILE A 29 2.69 -5.03 -6.99
C ILE A 29 2.16 -6.33 -7.60
N LEU A 30 2.53 -7.45 -6.99
CA LEU A 30 2.06 -8.78 -7.38
C LEU A 30 0.94 -9.24 -6.45
N THR A 31 -0.20 -9.57 -7.03
CA THR A 31 -1.33 -10.18 -6.31
C THR A 31 -1.60 -11.59 -6.84
N ALA A 32 -2.25 -12.41 -6.02
CA ALA A 32 -2.71 -13.73 -6.40
C ALA A 32 -4.23 -13.80 -6.35
N GLU A 33 -4.85 -14.47 -7.33
CA GLU A 33 -6.31 -14.46 -7.50
C GLU A 33 -7.07 -15.01 -6.29
N ALA A 34 -6.55 -16.07 -5.66
CA ALA A 34 -7.19 -16.74 -4.53
C ALA A 34 -6.55 -16.35 -3.18
N ASP A 35 -5.89 -15.20 -3.10
CA ASP A 35 -5.32 -14.68 -1.86
C ASP A 35 -6.30 -13.72 -1.17
N VAL A 36 -6.51 -13.91 0.13
CA VAL A 36 -7.34 -13.03 0.97
C VAL A 36 -6.81 -11.60 1.03
N LEU A 37 -5.53 -11.39 0.75
CA LEU A 37 -4.89 -10.08 0.74
C LEU A 37 -4.97 -9.37 -0.61
N ARG A 38 -5.55 -10.01 -1.65
CA ARG A 38 -5.62 -9.43 -3.01
C ARG A 38 -6.20 -8.02 -3.00
N ASP A 39 -7.34 -7.84 -2.35
CA ASP A 39 -8.06 -6.57 -2.35
C ASP A 39 -7.25 -5.45 -1.68
N GLU A 40 -6.51 -5.77 -0.60
CA GLU A 40 -5.61 -4.83 0.08
C GLU A 40 -4.40 -4.47 -0.80
N GLY A 41 -3.80 -5.46 -1.48
CA GLY A 41 -2.70 -5.25 -2.41
C GLY A 41 -3.11 -4.34 -3.58
N GLU A 42 -4.27 -4.60 -4.18
CA GLU A 42 -4.83 -3.75 -5.25
C GLU A 42 -5.17 -2.35 -4.76
N ALA A 43 -5.70 -2.22 -3.53
CA ALA A 43 -5.98 -0.93 -2.92
C ALA A 43 -4.70 -0.12 -2.70
N TYR A 44 -3.63 -0.76 -2.23
CA TYR A 44 -2.34 -0.08 -2.04
C TYR A 44 -1.74 0.35 -3.39
N ALA A 45 -1.81 -0.49 -4.42
CA ALA A 45 -1.38 -0.16 -5.77
C ALA A 45 -2.13 1.06 -6.34
N ARG A 46 -3.46 1.15 -6.12
CA ARG A 46 -4.23 2.35 -6.50
C ARG A 46 -3.76 3.59 -5.76
N LYS A 47 -3.57 3.48 -4.43
CA LYS A 47 -3.15 4.60 -3.59
C LYS A 47 -1.77 5.16 -3.97
N LEU A 48 -0.83 4.28 -4.32
CA LEU A 48 0.47 4.67 -4.83
C LEU A 48 0.36 5.42 -6.17
N ARG A 49 -0.50 4.95 -7.08
CA ARG A 49 -0.75 5.64 -8.37
C ARG A 49 -1.40 7.02 -8.15
N GLU A 50 -2.34 7.13 -7.22
CA GLU A 50 -2.96 8.41 -6.82
C GLU A 50 -1.93 9.38 -6.24
N ALA A 51 -0.95 8.87 -5.48
CA ALA A 51 0.19 9.64 -4.99
C ALA A 51 1.25 9.99 -6.07
N GLY A 52 1.04 9.59 -7.33
CA GLY A 52 1.94 9.87 -8.45
C GLY A 52 3.12 8.90 -8.58
N VAL A 53 3.13 7.80 -7.83
CA VAL A 53 4.16 6.75 -7.94
C VAL A 53 3.87 5.88 -9.17
N ALA A 54 4.92 5.59 -9.94
CA ALA A 54 4.82 4.63 -11.04
C ALA A 54 4.62 3.21 -10.48
N VAL A 55 3.52 2.55 -10.86
CA VAL A 55 3.20 1.20 -10.37
C VAL A 55 2.80 0.29 -11.52
N THR A 56 3.50 -0.83 -11.62
CA THR A 56 3.12 -1.98 -12.45
C THR A 56 2.32 -2.96 -11.62
#